data_AF-A0A238JX91-F1
#
_entry.id   AF-A0A238JX91-F1
#
_cell.length_a   1.000
_cell.length_b   1.000
_cell.length_c   1.000
_cell.angle_alpha   90.00
_cell.angle_beta   90.00
_cell.angle_gamma   90.00
#
_symmetry.space_group_name_H-M   'P 1'
#
loop_
_entity.id
_entity.type
_entity.pdbx_description
1 polymer ?
#
loop_
_entity_poly.entity_id
_entity_poly.type
_entity_poly.pdbx_seq_one_letter_code
_entity_poly.pdbx_strand_id
1 'polypeptide(L)' 'MLGVYFTFAAVQGDYGLFRRIEISAERDALSRDLAALNADIARMENLTRRLSDTYLDLDLLDQQARTVLGMIRADEIVIR' A
#
# COMPACT_ATOMS: atom_id res chain seq x y z
N MET A 1 47.86 -31.45 0.70
CA MET A 1 46.63 -32.07 1.23
C MET A 1 45.77 -31.13 2.09
N LEU A 2 46.34 -30.17 2.84
CA LEU A 2 45.53 -29.18 3.61
C LEU A 2 44.93 -28.05 2.75
N GLY A 3 45.67 -27.55 1.75
CA GLY A 3 45.21 -26.44 0.90
C GLY A 3 43.91 -26.73 0.16
N VAL A 4 43.78 -27.93 -0.44
CA VAL A 4 42.56 -28.37 -1.15
C VAL A 4 41.37 -28.49 -0.20
N TYR A 5 41.58 -28.94 1.03
CA TYR A 5 40.53 -29.00 2.06
C TYR A 5 40.02 -27.61 2.45
N PHE A 6 40.91 -26.63 2.60
CA PHE A 6 40.51 -25.24 2.88
C PHE A 6 39.81 -24.57 1.69
N THR A 7 40.24 -24.81 0.45
CA THR A 7 39.56 -24.27 -0.73
C THR A 7 38.18 -24.92 -0.89
N PHE A 8 38.06 -26.22 -0.62
CA PHE A 8 36.78 -26.93 -0.65
C PHE A 8 35.86 -26.51 0.50
N ALA A 9 36.37 -26.31 1.72
CA ALA A 9 35.61 -25.79 2.85
C ALA A 9 35.26 -24.29 2.70
N ALA A 10 35.98 -23.52 1.87
CA ALA A 10 35.60 -22.15 1.53
C ALA A 10 34.55 -22.10 0.40
N VAL A 11 34.49 -23.14 -0.44
CA VAL A 11 33.53 -23.27 -1.56
C VAL A 11 32.26 -24.03 -1.15
N GLN A 12 32.36 -25.05 -0.30
CA GLN A 12 31.25 -25.76 0.37
C GLN A 12 30.90 -25.18 1.74
N GLY A 13 31.68 -24.25 2.28
CA GLY A 13 31.39 -23.61 3.56
C GLY A 13 30.24 -22.63 3.43
N ASP A 14 29.09 -23.06 3.94
CA ASP A 14 27.79 -22.39 4.03
C ASP A 14 27.73 -20.97 4.65
N TYR A 15 28.83 -20.22 4.85
CA TYR A 15 28.83 -19.07 5.78
C TYR A 15 29.21 -17.68 5.24
N GLY A 16 29.55 -17.51 3.95
CA GLY A 16 30.10 -16.21 3.48
C GLY A 16 29.18 -15.34 2.60
N LEU A 17 28.69 -15.92 1.50
CA LEU A 17 28.20 -15.12 0.36
C LEU A 17 26.79 -15.50 -0.10
N PHE A 18 26.48 -16.80 -0.25
CA PHE A 18 25.17 -17.25 -0.71
C PHE A 18 24.04 -16.94 0.28
N ARG A 19 24.25 -17.22 1.58
CA ARG A 19 23.28 -16.88 2.62
C ARG A 19 23.04 -15.37 2.73
N ARG A 20 24.07 -14.55 2.46
CA ARG A 20 23.95 -13.08 2.49
C ARG A 20 23.17 -12.55 1.29
N ILE A 21 23.35 -13.14 0.11
CA ILE A 21 22.57 -12.81 -1.08
C ILE A 21 21.09 -13.21 -0.89
N GLU A 22 20.83 -14.41 -0.38
CA GLU A 22 19.47 -14.88 -0.08
C GLU A 22 18.77 -13.98 0.95
N ILE A 23 19.43 -13.69 2.09
CA ILE A 23 18.89 -12.78 3.11
C ILE A 23 18.68 -11.37 2.55
N SER A 24 19.56 -10.89 1.68
CA SER A 24 19.39 -9.57 1.06
C SER A 24 18.17 -9.54 0.14
N ALA A 25 17.99 -10.57 -0.69
CA ALA A 25 16.83 -10.68 -1.57
C ALA A 25 15.52 -10.80 -0.78
N GLU A 26 15.52 -11.58 0.32
CA GLU A 26 14.38 -11.70 1.23
C GLU A 26 14.06 -10.37 1.92
N ARG A 27 15.08 -9.64 2.40
CA ARG A 27 14.92 -8.29 2.95
C ARG A 27 14.35 -7.30 1.94
N ASP A 28 14.83 -7.34 0.70
CA ASP A 28 14.36 -6.46 -0.36
C ASP A 28 12.90 -6.75 -0.71
N ALA A 29 12.51 -8.04 -0.77
CA ALA A 29 11.13 -8.45 -0.97
C ALA A 29 10.23 -7.95 0.17
N LEU A 30 10.59 -8.25 1.41
CA LEU A 30 9.84 -7.80 2.59
C LEU A 30 9.74 -6.27 2.68
N SER A 31 10.78 -5.54 2.28
CA SER A 31 10.77 -4.07 2.28
C SER A 31 9.78 -3.50 1.25
N ARG A 32 9.64 -4.15 0.09
CA ARG A 32 8.63 -3.77 -0.92
C ARG A 32 7.22 -4.05 -0.41
N ASP A 33 7.00 -5.20 0.21
CA ASP A 33 5.70 -5.57 0.75
C ASP A 33 5.27 -4.62 1.87
N LEU A 34 6.21 -4.26 2.76
CA LEU A 34 6.00 -3.27 3.81
C LEU A 34 5.64 -1.90 3.21
N ALA A 35 6.37 -1.45 2.19
CA ALA A 35 6.09 -0.18 1.52
C ALA A 35 4.69 -0.15 0.89
N ALA A 36 4.27 -1.25 0.25
CA ALA A 36 2.93 -1.39 -0.31
C ALA A 36 1.85 -1.34 0.79
N LEU A 37 2.06 -2.08 1.88
CA LEU A 37 1.10 -2.12 2.99
C LEU A 37 0.97 -0.75 3.68
N ASN A 38 2.07 -0.03 3.86
CA ASN A 38 2.05 1.33 4.40
C ASN A 38 1.30 2.31 3.49
N ALA A 39 1.42 2.17 2.17
CA ALA A 39 0.66 2.98 1.23
C ALA A 39 -0.85 2.69 1.34
N ASP A 40 -1.23 1.42 1.52
CA ASP A 40 -2.61 1.04 1.76
C ASP A 40 -3.17 1.55 3.08
N ILE A 41 -2.39 1.48 4.16
CA ILE A 41 -2.75 2.07 5.46
C ILE A 41 -2.98 3.57 5.30
N ALA A 42 -2.04 4.29 4.68
CA ALA A 42 -2.17 5.74 4.47
C ALA A 42 -3.41 6.10 3.65
N ARG A 43 -3.75 5.29 2.64
CA ARG A 43 -4.98 5.45 1.84
C ARG A 43 -6.23 5.24 2.71
N MET A 44 -6.27 4.17 3.50
CA MET A 44 -7.42 3.88 4.36
C MET A 44 -7.58 4.91 5.48
N GLU A 45 -6.49 5.38 6.07
CA GLU A 45 -6.50 6.47 7.05
C GLU A 45 -7.04 7.77 6.42
N ASN A 46 -6.63 8.10 5.19
CA ASN A 46 -7.16 9.26 4.47
C ASN A 46 -8.67 9.13 4.22
N LEU A 47 -9.12 7.97 3.71
CA LEU A 47 -10.54 7.72 3.48
C LEU A 47 -11.35 7.80 4.78
N THR A 48 -10.86 7.17 5.84
CA THR A 48 -11.50 7.18 7.17
C THR A 48 -11.58 8.60 7.72
N ARG A 49 -10.50 9.38 7.59
CA ARG A 49 -10.46 10.77 8.03
C ARG A 49 -11.45 11.64 7.24
N ARG A 50 -11.57 11.43 5.92
CA ARG A 50 -12.53 12.14 5.07
C ARG A 50 -13.98 11.73 5.34
N LEU A 51 -14.20 10.52 5.85
CA LEU A 51 -15.51 10.05 6.28
C LEU A 51 -15.87 10.49 7.70
N SER A 52 -14.90 10.88 8.53
CA SER A 52 -15.18 11.36 9.89
C SER A 52 -15.90 12.71 9.86
N ASP A 53 -16.92 12.87 10.71
CA ASP A 53 -17.81 14.03 10.82
C ASP A 53 -17.10 15.40 10.87
N THR A 54 -15.83 15.46 11.29
CA THR A 54 -15.06 16.72 11.34
C THR A 54 -14.62 17.24 9.96
N TYR A 55 -14.66 16.39 8.93
CA TYR A 55 -14.39 16.72 7.52
C TYR A 55 -15.56 16.40 6.59
N LEU A 56 -16.63 15.80 7.11
CA LEU A 56 -17.83 15.47 6.35
C LEU A 56 -18.72 16.72 6.23
N ASP A 57 -18.46 17.53 5.21
CA ASP A 57 -19.36 18.62 4.85
C ASP A 57 -20.66 18.01 4.30
N LEU A 58 -21.66 17.90 5.17
CA LEU A 58 -22.98 17.36 4.87
C LEU A 58 -23.64 18.08 3.68
N ASP A 59 -23.31 19.36 3.45
CA ASP A 59 -23.81 20.12 2.30
C ASP A 59 -23.18 19.66 0.98
N LEU A 60 -21.88 19.33 0.98
CA LEU A 60 -21.20 18.74 -0.18
C LEU A 60 -21.66 17.30 -0.46
N LEU A 61 -21.96 16.52 0.59
CA LEU A 61 -22.51 15.17 0.44
C LEU A 61 -23.91 15.22 -0.17
N ASP A 62 -24.77 16.16 0.25
CA ASP A 62 -26.10 16.35 -0.34
C ASP A 62 -26.01 16.81 -1.80
N GLN A 63 -25.07 17.71 -2.14
CA GLN A 63 -24.83 18.10 -3.54
C GLN A 63 -24.32 16.95 -4.41
N GLN A 64 -23.37 16.14 -3.90
CA GLN A 64 -22.86 14.98 -4.61
C GLN A 64 -23.94 13.90 -4.76
N ALA A 65 -24.77 13.69 -3.73
CA ALA A 65 -25.92 12.78 -3.77
C ALA A 65 -26.97 13.25 -4.78
N ARG A 66 -27.30 14.55 -4.85
CA ARG A 66 -28.21 15.09 -5.88
C ARG A 66 -27.67 14.90 -7.29
N THR A 67 -26.36 15.10 -7.48
CA THR A 67 -25.70 14.97 -8.79
C THR A 67 -25.62 13.51 -9.26
N VAL A 68 -25.36 12.58 -8.35
CA VAL A 68 -25.15 11.15 -8.67
C VAL A 68 -26.47 10.36 -8.68
N LEU A 69 -27.39 10.65 -7.75
CA LEU A 69 -28.66 9.94 -7.61
C LEU A 69 -29.79 10.59 -8.42
N GLY A 70 -29.56 11.71 -9.09
CA GLY A 70 -30.54 12.33 -9.99
C GLY A 70 -31.84 12.72 -9.29
N MET A 71 -31.80 13.00 -7.98
CA MET A 71 -32.95 13.54 -7.24
C MET A 71 -33.11 15.02 -7.58
N ILE A 72 -33.46 15.30 -8.83
CA ILE A 72 -34.29 16.45 -9.15
C ILE A 72 -35.63 16.15 -8.48
N ARG A 73 -35.98 16.99 -7.52
CA ARG A 73 -37.34 17.07 -7.00
C ARG A 73 -38.29 17.16 -8.19
N ALA A 74 -39.30 16.29 -8.26
CA ALA A 74 -40.23 16.18 -9.38
C ALA A 74 -41.03 17.48 -9.69
N ASP A 75 -40.81 18.53 -8.90
CA ASP A 75 -41.52 19.79 -8.85
C ASP A 75 -40.72 21.02 -9.35
N GLU A 76 -39.49 20.88 -9.86
CA GLU A 76 -38.70 22.03 -10.35
C GLU A 76 -38.80 22.19 -11.90
N ILE A 77 -39.57 23.19 -12.35
CA ILE A 77 -39.72 23.55 -13.78
C ILE A 77 -38.54 24.44 -14.20
N VAL A 78 -37.71 23.94 -15.11
CA VAL A 78 -36.70 24.76 -15.82
C VAL A 78 -37.43 25.61 -16.87
N ILE A 79 -37.56 26.91 -16.62
CA ILE A 79 -38.02 27.88 -17.62
C ILE A 79 -36.81 28.27 -18.48
N ARG A 80 -36.94 28.08 -19.80
CA ARG A 80 -36.01 28.57 -20.83
C ARG A 80 -36.44 29.94 -21.33
#